data_AF-A0A841SS81-F1
#
_entry.id   AF-A0A841SS81-F1
#
_cell.length_a   1.000
_cell.length_b   1.000
_cell.length_c   1.000
_cell.angle_alpha   90.00
_cell.angle_beta   90.00
_cell.angle_gamma   90.00
#
_symmetry.space_group_name_H-M   'P 1'
#
loop_
_entity.id
_entity.type
_entity.pdbx_description
1 polymer ?
#
loop_
_entity_poly.entity_id
_entity_poly.type
_entity_poly.pdbx_seq_one_letter_code
_entity_poly.pdbx_strand_id
1 'polypeptide(L)' 'MDDVKIWVLAAVIPLMLCQSTWLYTDARKRGRYPWFWAIWGLIQCPMPLLFYWLIVRRKRR' A
#
# COMPACT_ATOMS: atom_id res chain seq x y z
N MET A 1 26.76 -9.91 -8.34
CA MET A 1 25.49 -10.38 -7.71
C MET A 1 24.86 -9.28 -6.85
N ASP A 2 25.68 -8.37 -6.30
CA ASP A 2 25.23 -7.30 -5.40
C ASP A 2 24.61 -6.09 -6.11
N ASP A 3 24.99 -5.81 -7.36
CA ASP A 3 24.44 -4.70 -8.15
C ASP A 3 22.94 -4.82 -8.36
N VAL A 4 22.46 -6.03 -8.68
CA VAL A 4 21.04 -6.33 -8.88
C VAL A 4 20.25 -6.07 -7.59
N LYS A 5 20.81 -6.40 -6.42
CA LYS A 5 20.15 -6.16 -5.12
C LYS A 5 19.96 -4.67 -4.85
N ILE A 6 20.96 -3.84 -5.19
CA ILE A 6 20.90 -2.39 -4.99
C ILE A 6 19.82 -1.77 -5.88
N TRP A 7 19.77 -2.15 -7.16
CA TRP A 7 18.75 -1.67 -8.09
C TRP A 7 17.33 -2.11 -7.70
N VAL A 8 17.18 -3.36 -7.25
CA VAL A 8 15.90 -3.87 -6.75
C VAL A 8 15.46 -3.08 -5.52
N LEU A 9 16.34 -2.83 -4.56
CA LEU A 9 15.99 -2.07 -3.36
C LEU A 9 15.65 -0.60 -3.70
N ALA A 10 16.41 0.01 -4.60
CA ALA A 10 16.16 1.37 -5.09
C ALA A 10 14.82 1.49 -5.83
N ALA A 11 14.33 0.43 -6.47
CA ALA A 11 13.01 0.40 -7.09
C ALA A 11 11.89 0.07 -6.07
N VAL A 12 12.13 -0.84 -5.13
CA VAL A 12 11.14 -1.28 -4.13
C VAL A 12 10.75 -0.15 -3.19
N ILE A 13 11.71 0.64 -2.70
CA ILE A 13 11.46 1.76 -1.77
C ILE A 13 10.42 2.75 -2.33
N PRO A 14 10.61 3.38 -3.50
CA PRO A 14 9.64 4.33 -4.05
C PRO A 14 8.32 3.65 -4.42
N LEU A 15 8.35 2.39 -4.83
CA LEU A 15 7.14 1.64 -5.18
C LEU A 15 6.26 1.38 -3.95
N MET A 16 6.88 1.06 -2.81
CA MET A 16 6.22 0.85 -1.52
C MET A 16 5.69 2.17 -0.94
N LEU A 17 6.42 3.28 -1.12
CA LEU A 17 5.96 4.63 -0.77
C LEU A 17 4.77 5.06 -1.65
N CYS A 18 4.84 4.83 -2.96
CA CYS A 18 3.73 5.08 -3.88
C CYS A 18 2.49 4.27 -3.49
N GLN A 19 2.67 2.98 -3.19
CA GLN A 19 1.58 2.10 -2.76
C GLN A 19 0.90 2.61 -1.48
N SER A 20 1.69 2.94 -0.45
CA SER A 20 1.17 3.47 0.82
C SER A 20 0.44 4.81 0.64
N THR A 21 1.01 5.71 -0.17
CA THR A 21 0.42 7.02 -0.48
C THR A 21 -0.91 6.88 -1.25
N TRP A 22 -0.97 5.93 -2.18
CA TRP A 22 -2.18 5.63 -2.93
C TRP A 22 -3.28 5.04 -2.02
N LEU A 23 -2.92 4.11 -1.12
CA LEU A 23 -3.84 3.57 -0.10
C LEU A 23 -4.37 4.68 0.80
N TYR A 24 -3.51 5.58 1.29
CA TYR A 24 -3.91 6.73 2.10
C TYR A 24 -4.93 7.62 1.37
N THR A 25 -4.66 7.94 0.11
CA THR A 25 -5.51 8.82 -0.69
C THR A 25 -6.87 8.19 -1.02
N ASP A 26 -6.90 6.92 -1.41
CA ASP A 26 -8.16 6.22 -1.70
C ASP A 26 -8.99 6.00 -0.42
N ALA A 27 -8.33 5.66 0.70
CA ALA A 27 -8.98 5.47 1.99
C ALA A 27 -9.55 6.78 2.55
N ARG A 28 -8.86 7.91 2.31
CA ARG A 28 -9.32 9.25 2.67
C ARG A 28 -10.59 9.61 1.90
N LYS A 29 -10.63 9.34 0.59
CA LYS A 29 -11.83 9.57 -0.24
C LYS A 29 -13.04 8.73 0.19
N ARG A 30 -12.80 7.57 0.79
CA ARG A 30 -13.85 6.65 1.27
C ARG A 30 -14.18 6.79 2.76
N GLY A 31 -13.52 7.71 3.47
CA GLY A 31 -13.72 7.97 4.90
C GLY A 31 -13.38 6.76 5.79
N ARG A 32 -12.52 5.85 5.35
CA ARG A 32 -12.22 4.59 6.06
C ARG A 32 -10.76 4.56 6.51
N TYR A 33 -10.51 5.02 7.74
CA TYR A 33 -9.22 4.96 8.46
C TYR A 33 -7.95 5.07 7.58
N PRO A 34 -7.71 6.22 6.93
CA PRO A 34 -6.61 6.36 5.96
C PRO A 34 -5.23 6.11 6.55
N TRP A 35 -5.00 6.45 7.83
CA TRP A 35 -3.73 6.24 8.50
C TRP A 35 -3.41 4.77 8.76
N PHE A 36 -4.43 3.97 9.12
CA PHE A 36 -4.31 2.53 9.31
C PHE A 36 -3.88 1.83 8.01
N TRP A 37 -4.52 2.19 6.90
CA TRP A 37 -4.21 1.62 5.59
C TRP A 37 -2.84 2.06 5.05
N ALA A 38 -2.42 3.29 5.32
CA ALA A 38 -1.09 3.77 4.94
C ALA A 38 0.04 3.01 5.66
N ILE A 39 -0.06 2.87 7.00
CA ILE A 39 0.95 2.15 7.79
C ILE A 39 0.97 0.68 7.42
N TRP A 40 -0.21 0.06 7.30
CA TRP A 40 -0.28 -1.35 6.94
C TRP A 40 0.31 -1.61 5.56
N GLY A 41 0.03 -0.74 4.57
CA GLY A 41 0.62 -0.80 3.23
C GLY A 41 2.14 -0.60 3.18
N LEU A 42 2.74 -0.06 4.25
CA LEU A 42 4.18 0.13 4.40
C LEU A 42 4.87 -1.03 5.16
N ILE A 43 4.11 -1.92 5.80
CA ILE A 43 4.67 -3.07 6.55
C ILE A 43 4.75 -4.30 5.64
N GLN A 44 3.76 -4.52 4.79
CA GLN A 44 3.72 -5.66 3.88
C GLN A 44 3.23 -5.25 2.49
N CYS A 45 3.87 -5.76 1.45
CA CYS A 45 3.31 -5.89 0.12
C CYS A 45 3.20 -7.39 -0.18
N PRO A 46 2.12 -7.93 -0.76
CA PRO A 46 0.89 -7.29 -1.28
C PRO A 46 -0.37 -7.52 -0.41
N MET A 47 -0.25 -8.20 0.74
CA MET A 47 -1.39 -8.59 1.60
C MET A 47 -2.33 -7.43 1.99
N PRO A 48 -1.86 -6.26 2.47
CA PRO A 48 -2.75 -5.15 2.81
C PRO A 48 -3.52 -4.61 1.60
N LEU A 49 -2.99 -4.74 0.38
CA LEU A 49 -3.71 -4.35 -0.83
C LEU A 49 -4.93 -5.25 -1.08
N LEU A 50 -4.76 -6.56 -0.86
CA LEU A 50 -5.83 -7.56 -0.93
C LEU A 50 -6.91 -7.32 0.12
N PHE A 51 -6.51 -7.11 1.38
CA PHE A 51 -7.45 -6.79 2.46
C PHE A 51 -8.14 -5.45 2.24
N TYR A 52 -7.43 -4.42 1.74
CA TYR A 52 -8.02 -3.13 1.38
C TYR A 52 -9.11 -3.30 0.33
N TRP A 53 -8.83 -4.08 -0.71
CA TRP A 53 -9.79 -4.33 -1.77
C TRP A 53 -11.03 -5.09 -1.28
N LEU A 54 -10.84 -6.11 -0.44
CA LEU A 54 -11.95 -6.88 0.15
C LEU A 54 -12.78 -6.09 1.16
N ILE A 55 -12.16 -5.31 2.05
CA ILE A 55 -12.86 -4.64 3.16
C ILE A 55 -13.39 -3.27 2.72
N VAL A 56 -12.60 -2.50 1.96
CA VAL A 56 -12.92 -1.10 1.64
C VAL A 56 -13.66 -0.96 0.32
N ARG A 57 -13.32 -1.75 -0.71
CA ARG A 57 -14.03 -1.71 -2.00
C ARG A 57 -15.33 -2.51 -2.01
N ARG A 58 -15.40 -3.65 -1.30
CA ARG A 58 -16.60 -4.51 -1.29
C ARG A 58 -17.75 -3.98 -0.43
N LYS A 59 -17.49 -3.03 0.50
CA LYS A 59 -18.53 -2.43 1.36
C LYS A 59 -19.37 -1.36 0.63
N ARG A 60 -19.80 -1.67 -0.60
CA ARG A 60 -20.96 -1.07 -1.28
C ARG A 60 -22.12 -2.06 -1.19
N ARG A 61 -22.70 -2.18 0.00
CA ARG A 61 -24.12 -2.44 0.21
C ARG A 61 -24.55 -1.54 1.35
#